data_AF-A0A2W1BGC7-F1
#
_entry.id   AF-A0A2W1BGC7-F1
#
_cell.length_a   1.000
_cell.length_b   1.000
_cell.length_c   1.000
_cell.angle_alpha   90.00
_cell.angle_beta   90.00
_cell.angle_gamma   90.00
#
_symmetry.space_group_name_H-M   'P 1'
#
loop_
_entity.id
_entity.type
_entity.pdbx_description
1 polymer ?
#
loop_
_entity_poly.entity_id
_entity_poly.type
_entity_poly.pdbx_seq_one_letter_code
_entity_poly.pdbx_strand_id
1 'polypeptide(L)'
;MAHIQNVLIFAALCVLAVTLAQSTQGGPHTNQGGSPTQQGGPHQNQGRSRRQVEEDDEAFDISQVSAANWTTCDFTLGKKISCHDCNTRLICKQIGGLLKACNNPFKPHCNNGICSHVPSVECAAA
;
A
#
# COMPACT_ATOMS: atom_id res chain seq x y z
N MET A 1 24.77 30.32 -17.32
CA MET A 1 24.14 29.61 -18.46
C MET A 1 24.12 28.09 -18.31
N ALA A 2 25.11 27.45 -17.64
CA ALA A 2 25.13 25.99 -17.43
C ALA A 2 23.97 25.43 -16.57
N HIS A 3 23.49 26.19 -15.57
CA HIS A 3 22.37 25.75 -14.72
C HIS A 3 21.05 25.61 -15.48
N ILE A 4 20.78 26.52 -16.42
CA ILE A 4 19.56 26.47 -17.24
C ILE A 4 19.63 25.26 -18.18
N GLN A 5 20.81 24.97 -18.72
CA GLN A 5 21.03 23.81 -19.57
C GLN A 5 20.81 22.48 -18.81
N ASN A 6 21.29 22.39 -17.57
CA ASN A 6 21.08 21.20 -16.74
C ASN A 6 19.60 20.99 -16.35
N VAL A 7 18.87 22.08 -16.09
CA VAL A 7 17.43 22.02 -15.80
C VAL A 7 16.63 21.54 -17.02
N LEU A 8 16.97 22.03 -18.22
CA LEU A 8 16.32 21.60 -19.45
C LEU A 8 16.58 20.12 -19.77
N ILE A 9 17.81 19.65 -19.53
CA ILE A 9 18.17 18.23 -19.70
C ILE A 9 17.37 17.34 -18.75
N PHE A 10 17.25 17.76 -17.48
CA PHE A 10 16.50 16.99 -16.48
C PHE A 10 15.00 16.93 -16.82
N ALA A 11 14.42 18.06 -17.25
CA ALA A 11 13.02 18.11 -17.68
C ALA A 11 12.76 17.20 -18.89
N ALA A 12 13.67 17.18 -19.88
CA ALA A 12 13.57 16.31 -21.04
C ALA A 12 13.63 14.81 -20.66
N LEU A 13 14.51 14.44 -19.72
CA LEU A 13 14.60 13.06 -19.22
C LEU A 13 13.31 12.61 -18.51
N CYS A 14 12.69 13.48 -17.72
CA CYS A 14 11.42 13.17 -17.06
C CYS A 14 10.29 12.90 -18.06
N VAL A 15 10.18 13.70 -19.12
CA VAL A 15 9.15 13.50 -20.17
C VAL A 15 9.39 12.18 -20.91
N LEU A 16 10.64 11.84 -21.20
CA LEU A 16 11.00 10.59 -21.89
C LEU A 16 10.68 9.34 -21.06
N ALA A 17 10.80 9.42 -19.73
CA ALA A 17 10.44 8.31 -18.84
C ALA A 17 8.92 8.04 -18.84
N VAL A 18 8.10 9.09 -18.92
CA VAL A 18 6.63 8.98 -18.92
C VAL A 18 6.12 8.33 -20.21
N THR A 19 6.74 8.60 -21.36
CA THR A 19 6.32 8.00 -22.64
C THR A 19 6.66 6.52 -22.74
N LEU A 20 7.76 6.07 -22.13
CA LEU A 20 8.16 4.65 -22.12
C LEU A 20 7.28 3.78 -21.20
N ALA A 21 6.56 4.38 -20.26
CA ALA A 21 5.68 3.64 -19.34
C ALA A 21 4.30 3.31 -19.93
N GLN A 22 3.97 3.79 -21.14
CA GLN A 22 2.74 3.42 -21.82
C GLN A 22 2.92 2.10 -22.57
N SER A 23 2.73 0.98 -21.87
CA SER A 23 2.61 -0.32 -22.52
C SER A 23 1.30 -0.39 -23.33
N THR A 24 1.41 -0.32 -24.66
CA THR A 24 0.32 -0.60 -25.60
C THR A 24 -0.11 -2.06 -25.46
N GLN A 25 -1.18 -2.32 -24.71
CA GLN A 25 -1.82 -3.63 -24.65
C GLN A 25 -2.97 -3.67 -25.66
N GLY A 26 -2.64 -3.85 -26.93
CA GLY A 26 -3.59 -3.93 -28.02
C GLY A 26 -3.06 -4.82 -29.15
N GLY A 27 -3.19 -6.13 -28.98
CA GLY A 27 -2.89 -7.14 -30.01
C GLY A 27 -4.17 -7.85 -30.50
N PRO A 28 -4.24 -8.28 -31.77
CA PRO A 28 -5.47 -8.63 -32.45
C PRO A 28 -5.97 -10.03 -32.06
N HIS A 29 -7.27 -10.10 -31.76
CA HIS A 29 -7.98 -11.30 -31.32
C HIS A 29 -8.27 -12.20 -32.55
N THR A 30 -7.78 -13.43 -32.52
CA THR A 30 -8.13 -14.45 -33.52
C THR A 30 -9.48 -15.08 -33.13
N ASN A 31 -10.50 -14.88 -33.95
CA ASN A 31 -11.76 -15.62 -33.88
C ASN A 31 -11.57 -17.06 -34.37
N GLN A 32 -12.06 -18.04 -33.60
CA GLN A 32 -12.53 -19.39 -33.98
C GLN A 32 -12.93 -20.08 -32.66
N GLY A 33 -14.14 -20.54 -32.38
CA GLY A 33 -15.27 -20.95 -33.22
C GLY A 33 -15.76 -22.31 -32.69
N GLY A 34 -16.79 -22.31 -31.84
CA GLY A 34 -17.43 -23.53 -31.32
C GLY A 34 -18.57 -23.21 -30.34
N SER A 35 -19.81 -23.36 -30.81
CA SER A 35 -21.10 -23.10 -30.12
C SER A 35 -21.95 -24.39 -30.21
N PRO A 36 -23.13 -24.55 -29.57
CA PRO A 36 -23.73 -23.82 -28.45
C PRO A 36 -24.24 -24.76 -27.33
N THR A 37 -24.30 -24.31 -26.07
CA THR A 37 -25.42 -24.69 -25.19
C THR A 37 -25.65 -23.62 -24.13
N GLN A 38 -26.79 -22.95 -24.28
CA GLN A 38 -27.57 -22.21 -23.28
C GLN A 38 -27.03 -20.86 -22.76
N GLN A 39 -27.55 -19.82 -23.42
CA GLN A 39 -28.10 -18.56 -22.86
C GLN A 39 -28.59 -18.72 -21.40
N GLY A 40 -28.45 -17.80 -20.46
CA GLY A 40 -28.12 -16.38 -20.49
C GLY A 40 -28.81 -15.73 -19.27
N GLY A 41 -28.05 -15.07 -18.39
CA GLY A 41 -28.57 -14.34 -17.23
C GLY A 41 -27.42 -13.64 -16.48
N PRO A 42 -27.59 -12.38 -16.04
CA PRO A 42 -26.50 -11.40 -15.97
C PRO A 42 -25.55 -11.68 -14.80
N HIS A 43 -24.26 -11.84 -15.11
CA HIS A 43 -23.20 -11.83 -14.12
C HIS A 43 -23.20 -10.49 -13.37
N GLN A 44 -23.85 -10.51 -12.20
CA GLN A 44 -23.75 -9.48 -11.20
C GLN A 44 -22.29 -9.38 -10.74
N ASN A 45 -21.70 -8.20 -10.97
CA ASN A 45 -20.77 -7.56 -10.05
C ASN A 45 -19.43 -8.28 -9.79
N GLN A 46 -18.75 -8.78 -10.83
CA GLN A 46 -17.30 -8.99 -10.75
C GLN A 46 -16.49 -7.81 -11.31
N GLY A 47 -17.09 -6.61 -11.27
CA GLY A 47 -16.34 -5.37 -11.25
C GLY A 47 -15.50 -5.35 -9.99
N ARG A 48 -14.20 -5.58 -10.14
CA ARG A 48 -13.14 -5.20 -9.20
C ARG A 48 -13.48 -3.81 -8.69
N SER A 49 -14.14 -3.76 -7.52
CA SER A 49 -14.42 -2.54 -6.79
C SER A 49 -13.07 -2.03 -6.31
N ARG A 50 -12.37 -1.35 -7.22
CA ARG A 50 -11.38 -0.36 -6.89
C ARG A 50 -12.20 0.65 -6.10
N ARG A 51 -11.99 0.69 -4.79
CA ARG A 51 -12.54 1.74 -3.93
C ARG A 51 -12.22 3.06 -4.61
N GLN A 52 -13.20 3.60 -5.35
CA GLN A 52 -13.28 5.02 -5.58
C GLN A 52 -13.56 5.54 -4.19
N VAL A 53 -12.51 6.07 -3.58
CA VAL A 53 -12.69 7.11 -2.58
C VAL A 53 -13.38 8.21 -3.37
N GLU A 54 -14.65 8.44 -3.03
CA GLU A 54 -15.38 9.62 -3.44
C GLU A 54 -14.48 10.82 -3.14
N GLU A 55 -14.25 11.65 -4.16
CA GLU A 55 -13.64 12.96 -4.03
C GLU A 55 -14.65 13.83 -3.28
N ASP A 56 -14.74 13.64 -1.97
CA ASP A 56 -15.21 14.68 -1.09
C ASP A 56 -14.05 15.66 -0.95
N ASP A 57 -14.28 16.91 -1.38
CA ASP A 57 -13.46 18.10 -1.15
C ASP A 57 -13.35 18.43 0.35
N GLU A 58 -13.02 17.44 1.18
CA GLU A 58 -12.63 17.62 2.55
C GLU A 58 -11.17 18.08 2.51
N ALA A 59 -10.99 19.40 2.69
CA ALA A 59 -9.71 20.01 3.00
C ALA A 59 -8.91 19.05 3.89
N PHE A 60 -7.78 18.56 3.38
CA PHE A 60 -6.90 17.68 4.12
C PHE A 60 -6.41 18.43 5.35
N ASP A 61 -7.18 18.30 6.44
CA ASP A 61 -6.88 18.93 7.70
C ASP A 61 -5.69 18.17 8.30
N ILE A 62 -4.52 18.76 8.13
CA ILE A 62 -3.24 18.28 8.67
C ILE A 62 -3.32 18.14 10.21
N SER A 63 -4.35 18.70 10.86
CA SER A 63 -4.58 18.54 12.30
C SER A 63 -5.19 17.18 12.71
N GLN A 64 -5.73 16.38 11.77
CA GLN A 64 -6.30 15.05 12.04
C GLN A 64 -5.50 13.89 11.43
N VAL A 65 -4.26 14.12 10.99
CA VAL A 65 -3.24 13.05 11.00
C VAL A 65 -2.89 12.85 12.47
N SER A 66 -3.72 12.10 13.21
CA SER A 66 -3.49 11.71 14.60
C SER A 66 -2.01 11.39 14.74
N ALA A 67 -1.26 12.23 15.49
CA ALA A 67 0.19 12.23 15.58
C ALA A 67 0.76 10.84 15.34
N ALA A 68 1.12 10.54 14.08
CA ALA A 68 1.54 9.19 13.73
C ALA A 68 2.76 8.94 14.62
N ASN A 69 2.65 7.95 15.50
CA ASN A 69 3.67 7.76 16.52
C ASN A 69 4.90 7.17 15.83
N TRP A 70 5.85 8.05 15.50
CA TRP A 70 7.08 7.70 14.82
C TRP A 70 8.16 7.38 15.85
N THR A 71 8.95 6.36 15.57
CA THR A 71 10.11 5.96 16.34
C THR A 71 11.30 5.73 15.41
N THR A 72 12.49 5.55 15.97
CA THR A 72 13.68 5.18 15.20
C THR A 72 13.69 3.68 14.95
N CYS A 73 14.10 3.26 13.76
CA CYS A 73 14.35 1.86 13.44
C CYS A 73 15.46 1.76 12.39
N ASP A 74 16.22 0.66 12.41
CA ASP A 74 17.18 0.37 11.36
C ASP A 74 16.48 -0.37 10.21
N PHE A 75 16.22 0.33 9.12
CA PHE A 75 15.57 -0.22 7.93
C PHE A 75 16.47 -1.22 7.17
N THR A 76 17.78 -1.16 7.36
CA THR A 76 18.76 -1.98 6.63
C THR A 76 19.08 -3.29 7.34
N LEU A 77 19.12 -3.28 8.67
CA LEU A 77 19.47 -4.44 9.49
C LEU A 77 18.23 -5.13 10.09
N GLY A 78 17.13 -4.40 10.27
CA GLY A 78 15.93 -4.89 10.94
C GLY A 78 14.91 -5.58 10.03
N LYS A 79 13.94 -6.25 10.66
CA LYS A 79 12.72 -6.67 9.98
C LYS A 79 11.91 -5.43 9.60
N LYS A 80 11.39 -5.40 8.36
CA LYS A 80 10.50 -4.32 7.89
C LYS A 80 9.24 -4.17 8.75
N ILE A 81 8.78 -5.26 9.38
CA ILE A 81 7.68 -5.24 10.34
C ILE A 81 8.07 -6.10 11.55
N SER A 82 7.92 -5.57 12.75
CA SER A 82 8.24 -6.22 14.02
C SER A 82 7.24 -5.79 15.11
N CYS A 83 7.29 -6.42 16.28
CA CYS A 83 6.55 -5.90 17.45
C CYS A 83 7.42 -4.86 18.15
N HIS A 84 6.81 -3.75 18.54
CA HIS A 84 7.43 -2.77 19.42
C HIS A 84 7.18 -3.13 20.88
N ASP A 85 5.92 -3.48 21.17
CA ASP A 85 5.45 -3.98 22.46
C ASP A 85 4.40 -5.07 22.22
N CYS A 86 3.77 -5.55 23.28
CA CYS A 86 2.78 -6.62 23.23
C CYS A 86 1.51 -6.29 22.46
N ASN A 87 1.21 -5.01 22.23
CA ASN A 87 -0.03 -4.54 21.61
C ASN A 87 0.23 -3.58 20.44
N THR A 88 1.50 -3.32 20.08
CA THR A 88 1.90 -2.36 19.06
C THR A 88 2.92 -3.00 18.12
N ARG A 89 2.65 -2.90 16.83
CA ARG A 89 3.62 -3.28 15.79
C ARG A 89 4.37 -2.08 15.26
N LEU A 90 5.64 -2.29 14.96
CA LEU A 90 6.55 -1.36 14.31
C LEU A 90 6.62 -1.69 12.83
N ILE A 91 6.36 -0.70 11.97
CA ILE A 91 6.57 -0.78 10.53
C ILE A 91 7.77 0.09 10.19
N CYS A 92 8.91 -0.53 9.96
CA CYS A 92 10.14 0.16 9.64
C CYS A 92 10.17 0.57 8.16
N LYS A 93 10.37 1.86 7.91
CA LYS A 93 10.54 2.47 6.59
C LYS A 93 11.89 3.20 6.54
N GLN A 94 12.29 3.63 5.34
CA GLN A 94 13.53 4.39 5.15
C GLN A 94 13.57 5.71 5.96
N ILE A 95 12.42 6.31 6.22
CA ILE A 95 12.29 7.57 6.98
C ILE A 95 12.19 7.36 8.49
N GLY A 96 12.16 6.11 8.96
CA GLY A 96 11.93 5.78 10.37
C GLY A 96 10.83 4.73 10.56
N GLY A 97 10.45 4.53 11.81
CA GLY A 97 9.53 3.49 12.25
C GLY A 97 8.15 4.03 12.56
N LEU A 98 7.12 3.49 11.90
CA LEU A 98 5.74 3.82 12.23
C LEU A 98 5.21 2.83 13.26
N LEU A 99 4.82 3.32 14.43
CA LEU A 99 4.12 2.53 15.45
C LEU A 99 2.63 2.46 15.12
N LYS A 100 2.09 1.24 15.12
CA LYS A 100 0.68 0.98 14.89
C LYS A 100 0.16 0.02 15.96
N ALA A 101 -0.74 0.52 16.79
CA ALA A 101 -1.41 -0.30 17.78
C ALA A 101 -2.31 -1.37 17.12
N CYS A 102 -2.41 -2.53 17.76
CA CYS A 102 -3.31 -3.63 17.43
C CYS A 102 -4.71 -3.31 17.97
N ASN A 103 -5.37 -2.35 17.34
CA ASN A 103 -6.66 -1.80 17.80
C ASN A 103 -7.86 -2.76 17.61
N ASN A 104 -7.65 -3.92 16.98
CA ASN A 104 -8.73 -4.88 16.81
C ASN A 104 -8.93 -5.64 18.14
N PRO A 105 -10.11 -5.55 18.79
CA PRO A 105 -10.35 -6.20 20.08
C PRO A 105 -10.24 -7.72 20.02
N PHE A 106 -10.43 -8.32 18.85
CA PHE A 106 -10.22 -9.75 18.65
C PHE A 106 -8.73 -10.07 18.50
N LYS A 107 -7.93 -9.17 17.94
CA LYS A 107 -6.49 -9.36 17.72
C LYS A 107 -5.66 -8.32 18.46
N PRO A 108 -5.73 -8.25 19.81
CA PRO A 108 -5.10 -7.17 20.55
C PRO A 108 -3.59 -7.33 20.67
N HIS A 109 -3.05 -8.53 20.45
CA HIS A 109 -1.66 -8.84 20.72
C HIS A 109 -0.79 -8.79 19.48
N CYS A 110 0.44 -8.29 19.58
CA CYS A 110 1.42 -8.35 18.52
C CYS A 110 2.31 -9.59 18.68
N ASN A 111 2.37 -10.41 17.62
CA ASN A 111 3.28 -11.53 17.49
C ASN A 111 4.11 -11.37 16.22
N ASN A 112 5.43 -11.20 16.35
CA ASN A 112 6.34 -11.08 15.20
C ASN A 112 5.92 -10.05 14.13
N GLY A 113 5.34 -8.92 14.56
CA GLY A 113 4.85 -7.84 13.70
C GLY A 113 3.41 -8.00 13.21
N ILE A 114 2.70 -9.04 13.62
CA ILE A 114 1.33 -9.35 13.20
C ILE A 114 0.40 -9.34 14.42
N CYS A 115 -0.72 -8.63 14.31
CA CYS A 115 -1.74 -8.65 15.35
C CYS A 115 -2.46 -10.02 15.38
N SER A 116 -2.64 -10.56 16.59
CA SER A 116 -3.04 -11.93 16.91
C SER A 116 -4.03 -11.94 18.08
N HIS A 117 -4.88 -12.97 18.11
CA HIS A 117 -5.81 -13.23 19.22
C HIS A 117 -5.09 -13.83 20.43
N VAL A 118 -3.96 -14.51 20.20
CA VAL A 118 -3.19 -15.20 21.24
C VAL A 118 -1.94 -14.36 21.54
N PRO A 119 -1.64 -14.05 22.81
CA PRO A 119 -0.41 -13.35 23.19
C PRO A 119 0.83 -14.21 22.91
N SER A 120 1.98 -13.55 22.70
CA SER A 120 3.27 -14.25 22.68
C SER A 120 3.60 -14.76 24.08
N VAL A 121 4.53 -15.73 24.16
CA VAL A 121 5.00 -16.27 25.45
C VAL A 121 5.55 -15.18 26.39
N GLU A 122 6.17 -14.15 25.83
CA GLU A 122 6.74 -13.02 26.57
C GLU A 122 5.63 -12.07 27.08
N CYS A 123 4.55 -11.93 26.32
CA CYS A 123 3.44 -11.03 26.62
C CYS A 123 2.34 -11.66 27.48
N ALA A 124 2.30 -12.99 27.59
CA ALA A 124 1.35 -13.71 28.42
C ALA A 124 1.76 -13.75 29.91
N ALA A 125 3.03 -13.49 30.21
CA ALA A 125 3.62 -13.58 31.55
C ALA A 125 3.81 -12.21 32.24
N ALA A 126 3.44 -11.11 31.57
CA ALA A 126 3.54 -9.74 32.06
C ALA A 126 2.22 -9.27 32.66
#